data_AF-A0A970CK85-F1
#
_entry.id   AF-A0A970CK85-F1
#
_cell.length_a   1.000
_cell.length_b   1.000
_cell.length_c   1.000
_cell.angle_alpha   90.00
_cell.angle_beta   90.00
_cell.angle_gamma   90.00
#
_symmetry.space_group_name_H-M   'P 1'
#
loop_
_entity.id
_entity.type
_entity.pdbx_description
1 polymer ?
#
loop_
_entity_poly.entity_id
_entity_poly.type
_entity_poly.pdbx_seq_one_letter_code
_entity_poly.pdbx_strand_id
1 'polypeptide(L)'
;MFKIQTLLLAISITLIIAISIFVQVLLGFDTTVLNPNYYNNMIEKHHLYELPQNYVLLNIKENSDLLLSEPICNVLNPSISVAFSDEWAKYQSEKTINNTINYIKGNEDELKLEVILKDRKEYLAEDITNSLNTKYNPEELAVFKIDSAEKAASSIMKSANLPDSINIVTVLDVSEKGFLYVVNSLKQYYSVIKFAPYLLLVLLVSLLIFIGRNGLGIKWLGYSFLISACLTVIGVFIASIYLDNFLADNISKQSDLLTTIGTNPYILASIIKNSLIIAIKKISFISGVIGAILFLWGKFRLDKYQRNLLTSEI
;
A
#
# COMPACT_ATOMS: atom_id res chain seq x y z
N MET A 1 2.63 -38.66 -34.42
CA MET A 1 1.59 -37.86 -33.73
C MET A 1 1.81 -37.74 -32.22
N PHE A 2 2.11 -38.85 -31.52
CA PHE A 2 2.30 -38.88 -30.05
C PHE A 2 3.35 -37.88 -29.51
N LYS A 3 4.52 -37.78 -30.16
CA LYS A 3 5.61 -36.85 -29.73
C LYS A 3 5.18 -35.37 -29.72
N ILE A 4 4.38 -34.94 -30.70
CA ILE A 4 3.92 -33.54 -30.81
C ILE A 4 2.92 -33.22 -29.70
N GLN A 5 2.00 -34.13 -29.39
CA GLN A 5 1.04 -33.96 -28.30
C GLN A 5 1.72 -33.85 -26.93
N THR A 6 2.70 -34.72 -26.66
CA THR A 6 3.48 -34.66 -25.42
C THR A 6 4.24 -33.35 -25.28
N LEU A 7 4.84 -32.87 -26.37
CA LEU A 7 5.55 -31.58 -26.39
C LEU A 7 4.59 -30.41 -26.10
N LEU A 8 3.43 -30.35 -26.78
CA LEU A 8 2.43 -29.30 -26.57
C LEU A 8 1.88 -29.31 -25.13
N LEU A 9 1.68 -30.50 -24.57
CA LEU A 9 1.23 -30.66 -23.18
C LEU A 9 2.29 -30.16 -22.21
N ALA A 10 3.57 -30.49 -22.41
CA ALA A 10 4.67 -30.00 -21.58
C ALA A 10 4.80 -28.47 -21.64
N ILE A 11 4.72 -27.87 -22.83
CA ILE A 11 4.75 -26.41 -23.01
C ILE A 11 3.57 -25.75 -22.29
N SER A 12 2.36 -26.30 -22.45
CA SER A 12 1.15 -25.76 -21.82
C SER A 12 1.24 -25.80 -20.29
N ILE A 13 1.77 -26.89 -19.72
CA ILE A 13 1.99 -27.01 -18.28
C ILE A 13 2.96 -25.93 -17.78
N THR A 14 4.10 -25.76 -18.44
CA THR A 14 5.09 -24.74 -18.04
C THR A 14 4.51 -23.33 -18.10
N LEU A 15 3.74 -23.02 -19.15
CA LEU A 15 3.06 -21.72 -19.27
C LEU A 15 1.99 -21.53 -18.19
N ILE A 16 1.20 -22.56 -17.88
CA ILE A 16 0.22 -22.51 -16.80
C ILE A 16 0.89 -22.28 -15.44
N ILE A 17 2.03 -22.93 -15.17
CA ILE A 17 2.79 -22.71 -13.94
C ILE A 17 3.22 -21.25 -13.85
N ALA A 18 3.86 -20.72 -14.90
CA ALA A 18 4.35 -19.36 -14.93
C ALA A 18 3.22 -18.33 -14.76
N ILE A 19 2.12 -18.47 -15.51
CA ILE A 19 0.99 -17.53 -15.40
C ILE A 19 0.26 -17.66 -14.08
N SER A 20 0.19 -18.86 -13.48
CA SER A 20 -0.44 -19.05 -12.18
C SER A 20 0.35 -18.39 -11.05
N ILE A 21 1.69 -18.44 -11.10
CA ILE A 21 2.55 -17.69 -10.16
C ILE A 21 2.23 -16.19 -10.28
N PHE A 22 2.19 -15.69 -11.52
CA PHE A 22 1.91 -14.29 -11.79
C PHE A 22 0.52 -13.85 -11.29
N VAL A 23 -0.52 -14.63 -11.54
CA VAL A 23 -1.88 -14.38 -11.02
C VAL A 23 -1.93 -14.38 -9.49
N GLN A 24 -1.24 -15.31 -8.83
CA GLN A 24 -1.19 -15.35 -7.36
C GLN A 24 -0.56 -14.09 -6.77
N VAL A 25 0.54 -13.63 -7.37
CA VAL A 25 1.21 -12.38 -6.98
C VAL A 25 0.29 -11.19 -7.22
N LEU A 26 -0.32 -11.08 -8.40
CA LEU A 26 -1.21 -9.98 -8.76
C LEU A 26 -2.41 -9.87 -7.81
N LEU A 27 -3.07 -10.98 -7.48
CA LEU A 27 -4.15 -11.00 -6.50
C LEU A 27 -3.67 -10.56 -5.10
N GLY A 28 -2.42 -10.88 -4.74
CA GLY A 28 -1.80 -10.39 -3.51
C GLY A 28 -1.65 -8.87 -3.50
N PHE A 29 -1.22 -8.27 -4.61
CA PHE A 29 -1.17 -6.82 -4.78
C PHE A 29 -2.55 -6.18 -4.74
N ASP A 30 -3.53 -6.73 -5.46
CA ASP A 30 -4.91 -6.22 -5.49
C ASP A 30 -5.61 -6.26 -4.12
N THR A 31 -5.26 -7.21 -3.26
CA THR A 31 -5.81 -7.32 -1.91
C THR A 31 -5.11 -6.43 -0.88
N THR A 32 -3.91 -5.91 -1.19
CA THR A 32 -3.07 -5.13 -0.27
C THR A 32 -2.66 -3.78 -0.86
N VAL A 33 -1.52 -3.70 -1.57
CA VAL A 33 -0.90 -2.46 -2.07
C VAL A 33 -1.81 -1.65 -2.99
N LEU A 34 -2.70 -2.32 -3.74
CA LEU A 34 -3.65 -1.64 -4.63
C LEU A 34 -5.06 -1.56 -4.04
N ASN A 35 -5.20 -1.81 -2.73
CA ASN A 35 -6.47 -1.74 -2.01
C ASN A 35 -6.46 -0.53 -1.07
N PRO A 36 -7.25 0.53 -1.32
CA PRO A 36 -7.26 1.69 -0.44
C PRO A 36 -7.69 1.36 0.99
N ASN A 37 -8.64 0.43 1.16
CA ASN A 37 -9.12 0.01 2.48
C ASN A 37 -8.01 -0.60 3.33
N TYR A 38 -6.99 -1.21 2.72
CA TYR A 38 -5.83 -1.72 3.43
C TYR A 38 -5.09 -0.58 4.16
N TYR A 39 -4.84 0.53 3.47
CA TYR A 39 -4.14 1.67 4.06
C TYR A 39 -5.00 2.40 5.10
N ASN A 40 -6.30 2.54 4.86
CA ASN A 40 -7.20 3.18 5.83
C ASN A 40 -7.19 2.41 7.16
N ASN A 41 -7.24 1.07 7.09
CA ASN A 41 -7.10 0.21 8.27
C ASN A 41 -5.74 0.37 8.96
N MET A 42 -4.66 0.59 8.18
CA MET A 42 -3.32 0.81 8.75
C MET A 42 -3.21 2.17 9.43
N ILE A 43 -3.75 3.23 8.84
CA ILE A 43 -3.78 4.57 9.43
C ILE A 43 -4.53 4.53 10.76
N GLU A 44 -5.69 3.87 10.79
CA GLU A 44 -6.50 3.74 12.01
C GLU A 44 -5.80 2.90 13.07
N LYS A 45 -5.28 1.73 12.70
CA LYS A 45 -4.63 0.80 13.64
C LYS A 45 -3.36 1.37 14.27
N HIS A 46 -2.63 2.20 13.53
CA HIS A 46 -1.34 2.74 13.97
C HIS A 46 -1.41 4.22 14.36
N HIS A 47 -2.62 4.79 14.49
CA HIS A 47 -2.84 6.19 14.86
C HIS A 47 -2.02 7.19 14.03
N LEU A 48 -1.87 6.90 12.72
CA LEU A 48 -1.07 7.73 11.80
C LEU A 48 -1.75 9.08 11.44
N TYR A 49 -2.89 9.38 12.04
CA TYR A 49 -3.56 10.67 11.89
C TYR A 49 -2.90 11.77 12.74
N GLU A 50 -2.03 11.42 13.70
CA GLU A 50 -1.25 12.39 14.48
C GLU A 50 -0.08 13.01 13.69
N LEU A 51 0.27 12.45 12.53
CA LEU A 51 1.43 12.87 11.74
C LEU A 51 1.40 14.36 11.34
N PRO A 52 0.27 14.91 10.83
CA PRO A 52 0.22 16.33 10.50
C PRO A 52 0.36 17.23 11.73
N GLN A 53 -0.17 16.81 12.88
CA GLN A 53 -0.06 17.56 14.14
C GLN A 53 1.42 17.62 14.58
N ASN A 54 2.11 16.49 14.54
CA ASN A 54 3.55 16.40 14.87
C ASN A 54 4.41 17.23 13.90
N TYR A 55 4.13 17.18 12.60
CA TYR A 55 4.83 17.99 11.60
C TYR A 55 4.69 19.49 11.87
N VAL A 56 3.47 19.97 12.14
CA VAL A 56 3.21 21.38 12.44
C VAL A 56 3.91 21.80 13.74
N LEU A 57 3.82 20.96 14.79
CA LEU A 57 4.46 21.22 16.06
C LEU A 57 5.99 21.31 15.94
N LEU A 58 6.61 20.41 15.18
CA LEU A 58 8.06 20.41 14.93
C LEU A 58 8.50 21.63 14.15
N ASN A 59 7.80 21.98 13.06
CA ASN A 59 8.10 23.20 12.30
C ASN A 59 8.01 24.46 13.16
N ILE A 60 7.00 24.54 14.03
CA ILE A 60 6.88 25.65 14.98
C ILE A 60 8.07 25.64 15.95
N LYS A 61 8.43 24.48 16.50
CA LYS A 61 9.57 24.31 17.45
C LYS A 61 10.93 24.67 16.86
N GLU A 62 11.19 24.28 15.63
CA GLU A 62 12.49 24.52 15.00
C GLU A 62 12.68 25.97 14.57
N ASN A 63 11.60 26.70 14.33
CA ASN A 63 11.64 28.04 13.75
C ASN A 63 11.17 29.17 14.70
N SER A 64 10.81 28.86 15.95
CA SER A 64 10.26 29.85 16.90
C SER A 64 10.87 29.81 18.29
N ASP A 65 11.62 30.86 18.64
CA ASP A 65 12.11 31.10 20.00
C ASP A 65 10.99 31.50 20.99
N LEU A 66 9.81 31.87 20.49
CA LEU A 66 8.65 32.32 21.30
C LEU A 66 8.00 31.19 22.12
N LEU A 67 8.36 29.93 21.85
CA LEU A 67 7.82 28.73 22.51
C LEU A 67 8.33 28.52 23.94
N LEU A 68 9.06 29.48 24.49
CA LEU A 68 9.53 29.46 25.87
C LEU A 68 8.54 30.11 26.85
N SER A 69 7.46 30.72 26.36
CA SER A 69 6.43 31.32 27.21
C SER A 69 5.33 30.31 27.56
N GLU A 70 5.02 30.20 28.86
CA GLU A 70 4.01 29.28 29.39
C GLU A 70 2.63 29.41 28.72
N PRO A 71 2.09 30.63 28.49
CA PRO A 71 0.77 30.77 27.85
C PRO A 71 0.72 30.14 26.45
N ILE A 72 1.79 30.31 25.67
CA ILE A 72 1.86 29.80 24.30
C ILE A 72 1.94 28.27 24.30
N CYS A 73 2.76 27.67 25.17
CA CYS A 73 2.81 26.22 25.33
C CYS A 73 1.45 25.62 25.72
N ASN A 74 0.71 26.30 26.60
CA ASN A 74 -0.58 25.83 27.11
C ASN A 74 -1.74 25.91 26.11
N VAL A 75 -1.60 26.70 25.05
CA VAL A 75 -2.61 26.80 23.98
C VAL A 75 -2.21 26.07 22.72
N LEU A 76 -0.91 25.99 22.40
CA LEU A 76 -0.45 25.54 21.08
C LEU A 76 -0.84 24.10 20.76
N ASN A 77 -0.55 23.14 21.65
CA ASN A 77 -0.87 21.74 21.40
C ASN A 77 -2.40 21.52 21.21
N PRO A 78 -3.27 22.01 22.12
CA PRO A 78 -4.71 21.98 21.90
C PRO A 78 -5.13 22.61 20.58
N SER A 79 -4.61 23.79 20.24
CA SER A 79 -4.97 24.48 19.00
C SER A 79 -4.52 23.73 17.75
N ILE A 80 -3.36 23.07 17.78
CA ILE A 80 -2.91 22.19 16.69
C ILE A 80 -3.85 21.00 16.55
N SER A 81 -4.24 20.34 17.64
CA SER A 81 -5.17 19.19 17.57
C SER A 81 -6.56 19.61 17.08
N VAL A 82 -7.03 20.82 17.41
CA VAL A 82 -8.30 21.36 16.91
C VAL A 82 -8.18 21.71 15.43
N ALA A 83 -7.10 22.36 15.00
CA ALA A 83 -6.89 22.73 13.60
C ALA A 83 -6.65 21.54 12.68
N PHE A 84 -5.81 20.60 13.12
CA PHE A 84 -5.41 19.40 12.41
C PHE A 84 -6.01 18.15 13.05
N SER A 85 -7.32 18.21 13.31
CA SER A 85 -8.12 17.10 13.88
C SER A 85 -7.86 15.76 13.19
N ASP A 86 -8.05 14.69 13.96
CA ASP A 86 -7.90 13.31 13.50
C ASP A 86 -8.81 13.02 12.30
N GLU A 87 -10.03 13.57 12.30
CA GLU A 87 -10.98 13.44 11.18
C GLU A 87 -10.45 14.10 9.90
N TRP A 88 -9.87 15.29 10.01
CA TRP A 88 -9.27 15.97 8.86
C TRP A 88 -8.05 15.21 8.35
N ALA A 89 -7.16 14.77 9.24
CA ALA A 89 -5.96 14.03 8.87
C ALA A 89 -6.31 12.69 8.20
N LYS A 90 -7.31 11.99 8.72
CA LYS A 90 -7.88 10.77 8.11
C LYS A 90 -8.42 11.08 6.71
N TYR A 91 -9.25 12.11 6.57
CA TYR A 91 -9.81 12.50 5.27
C TYR A 91 -8.72 12.81 4.23
N GLN A 92 -7.68 13.59 4.59
CA GLN A 92 -6.60 13.92 3.66
C GLN A 92 -5.78 12.69 3.25
N SER A 93 -5.52 11.79 4.21
CA SER A 93 -4.80 10.55 3.95
C SER A 93 -5.60 9.64 3.02
N GLU A 94 -6.88 9.40 3.33
CA GLU A 94 -7.79 8.61 2.50
C GLU A 94 -7.91 9.19 1.09
N LYS A 95 -8.07 10.51 0.96
CA LYS A 95 -8.12 11.21 -0.33
C LYS A 95 -6.84 11.00 -1.13
N THR A 96 -5.68 11.19 -0.51
CA THR A 96 -4.37 11.06 -1.18
C THR A 96 -4.11 9.61 -1.62
N ILE A 97 -4.40 8.64 -0.75
CA ILE A 97 -4.26 7.21 -1.04
C ILE A 97 -5.20 6.80 -2.17
N ASN A 98 -6.48 7.16 -2.07
CA ASN A 98 -7.49 6.85 -3.09
C ASN A 98 -7.11 7.45 -4.44
N ASN A 99 -6.71 8.72 -4.49
CA ASN A 99 -6.27 9.37 -5.71
C ASN A 99 -5.07 8.65 -6.33
N THR A 100 -4.08 8.29 -5.52
CA THR A 100 -2.87 7.59 -5.99
C THR A 100 -3.22 6.21 -6.56
N ILE A 101 -4.02 5.43 -5.84
CA ILE A 101 -4.42 4.09 -6.29
C ILE A 101 -5.33 4.19 -7.52
N ASN A 102 -6.28 5.12 -7.56
CA ASN A 102 -7.15 5.31 -8.71
C ASN A 102 -6.37 5.77 -9.94
N TYR A 103 -5.36 6.62 -9.77
CA TYR A 103 -4.44 7.00 -10.83
C TYR A 103 -3.67 5.78 -11.37
N ILE A 104 -3.07 4.97 -10.49
CA ILE A 104 -2.40 3.71 -10.87
C ILE A 104 -3.38 2.75 -11.58
N LYS A 105 -4.64 2.72 -11.16
CA LYS A 105 -5.66 1.88 -11.79
C LYS A 105 -6.18 2.42 -13.12
N GLY A 106 -5.82 3.65 -13.49
CA GLY A 106 -6.31 4.34 -14.68
C GLY A 106 -7.73 4.89 -14.54
N ASN A 107 -8.25 5.00 -13.31
CA ASN A 107 -9.54 5.61 -13.02
C ASN A 107 -9.45 7.15 -12.93
N GLU A 108 -8.24 7.69 -12.77
CA GLU A 108 -7.96 9.13 -12.70
C GLU A 108 -6.84 9.49 -13.69
N ASP A 109 -6.99 10.65 -14.33
CA ASP A 109 -6.05 11.13 -15.35
C ASP A 109 -4.88 11.92 -14.76
N GLU A 110 -5.06 12.49 -13.57
CA GLU A 110 -4.08 13.34 -12.88
C GLU A 110 -3.74 12.77 -11.51
N LEU A 111 -2.45 12.75 -11.20
CA LEU A 111 -1.95 12.34 -9.89
C LEU A 111 -1.94 13.54 -8.94
N LYS A 112 -2.84 13.54 -7.96
CA LYS A 112 -2.96 14.61 -6.95
C LYS A 112 -2.40 14.14 -5.61
N LEU A 113 -1.18 14.60 -5.31
CA LEU A 113 -0.41 14.26 -4.10
C LEU A 113 -0.21 15.47 -3.18
N GLU A 114 -1.24 16.31 -3.10
CA GLU A 114 -1.20 17.55 -2.34
C GLU A 114 -2.13 17.47 -1.13
N VAL A 115 -1.58 17.80 0.04
CA VAL A 115 -2.34 18.02 1.27
C VAL A 115 -2.51 19.52 1.45
N ILE A 116 -3.75 20.00 1.32
CA ILE A 116 -4.05 21.43 1.40
C ILE A 116 -4.08 21.85 2.88
N LEU A 117 -3.22 22.80 3.25
CA LEU A 117 -3.11 23.35 4.60
C LEU A 117 -3.70 24.76 4.75
N LYS A 118 -3.94 25.47 3.65
CA LYS A 118 -4.34 26.89 3.65
C LYS A 118 -5.41 27.22 4.70
N ASP A 119 -6.57 26.58 4.61
CA ASP A 119 -7.69 26.82 5.53
C ASP A 119 -7.35 26.41 6.98
N ARG A 120 -6.49 25.40 7.15
CA ARG A 120 -6.06 24.88 8.45
C ARG A 120 -5.11 25.83 9.16
N LYS A 121 -4.31 26.59 8.40
CA LYS A 121 -3.43 27.64 8.95
C LYS A 121 -4.25 28.80 9.50
N GLU A 122 -5.27 29.23 8.76
CA GLU A 122 -6.19 30.28 9.19
C GLU A 122 -6.91 29.85 10.47
N TYR A 123 -7.44 28.63 10.47
CA TYR A 123 -8.11 28.04 11.63
C TYR A 123 -7.17 27.89 12.85
N LEU A 124 -5.90 27.49 12.64
CA LEU A 124 -4.91 27.43 13.73
C LEU A 124 -4.66 28.82 14.34
N ALA A 125 -4.51 29.85 13.50
CA ALA A 125 -4.28 31.22 13.96
C ALA A 125 -5.46 31.75 14.79
N GLU A 126 -6.68 31.49 14.32
CA GLU A 126 -7.92 31.85 15.01
C GLU A 126 -8.04 31.11 16.34
N ASP A 127 -7.79 29.80 16.38
CA ASP A 127 -7.92 29.02 17.60
C ASP A 127 -6.88 29.40 18.67
N ILE A 128 -5.64 29.69 18.26
CA ILE A 128 -4.61 30.23 19.19
C ILE A 128 -5.08 31.55 19.78
N THR A 129 -5.60 32.45 18.95
CA THR A 129 -6.08 33.77 19.38
C THR A 129 -7.21 33.63 20.40
N ASN A 130 -8.22 32.82 20.08
CA ASN A 130 -9.38 32.58 20.93
C ASN A 130 -8.99 31.89 22.25
N SER A 131 -8.10 30.89 22.19
CA SER A 131 -7.61 30.16 23.35
C SER A 131 -6.82 31.06 24.31
N LEU A 132 -5.98 31.95 23.79
CA LEU A 132 -5.25 32.93 24.62
C LEU A 132 -6.22 33.90 25.28
N ASN A 133 -7.14 34.50 24.52
CA ASN A 133 -8.11 35.47 25.05
C ASN A 133 -9.09 34.85 26.06
N THR A 134 -9.35 33.54 25.96
CA THR A 134 -10.24 32.83 26.89
C THR A 134 -9.52 32.45 28.20
N LYS A 135 -8.25 32.03 28.12
CA LYS A 135 -7.51 31.53 29.30
C LYS A 135 -6.76 32.62 30.06
N TYR A 136 -6.38 33.70 29.39
CA TYR A 136 -5.52 34.74 29.93
C TYR A 136 -6.13 36.11 29.69
N ASN A 137 -6.08 36.97 30.70
CA ASN A 137 -6.41 38.38 30.50
C ASN A 137 -5.22 39.15 29.88
N PRO A 138 -5.43 40.35 29.31
CA PRO A 138 -4.36 41.11 28.67
C PRO A 138 -3.19 41.48 29.60
N GLU A 139 -3.46 41.64 30.90
CA GLU A 139 -2.44 41.99 31.90
C GLU A 139 -1.50 40.80 32.17
N GLU A 140 -2.04 39.58 32.26
CA GLU A 140 -1.28 38.34 32.37
C GLU A 140 -0.40 38.12 31.14
N LEU A 141 -0.95 38.31 29.93
CA LEU A 141 -0.19 38.19 28.68
C LEU A 141 0.99 39.17 28.65
N ALA A 142 0.80 40.39 29.14
CA ALA A 142 1.87 41.39 29.21
C ALA A 142 3.03 40.97 30.13
N VAL A 143 2.77 40.21 31.21
CA VAL A 143 3.83 39.65 32.08
C VAL A 143 4.76 38.73 31.29
N PHE A 144 4.22 37.98 30.32
CA PHE A 144 4.98 37.10 29.43
C PHE A 144 5.53 37.81 28.19
N LYS A 145 5.47 39.15 28.13
CA LYS A 145 5.86 39.99 26.99
C LYS A 145 5.08 39.65 25.71
N ILE A 146 3.82 39.26 25.87
CA ILE A 146 2.90 39.01 24.77
C ILE A 146 2.01 40.26 24.62
N ASP A 147 2.25 41.05 23.57
CA ASP A 147 1.52 42.30 23.30
C ASP A 147 0.00 42.10 23.15
N SER A 148 -0.40 41.02 22.47
CA SER A 148 -1.80 40.67 22.19
C SER A 148 -1.86 39.23 21.65
N ALA A 149 -3.00 38.57 21.81
CA ALA A 149 -3.22 37.22 21.29
C ALA A 149 -3.05 37.15 19.76
N GLU A 150 -3.52 38.17 19.04
CA GLU A 150 -3.46 38.26 17.58
C GLU A 150 -2.01 38.39 17.08
N LYS A 151 -1.21 39.24 17.73
CA LYS A 151 0.23 39.36 17.41
C LYS A 151 0.98 38.08 17.74
N ALA A 152 0.62 37.40 18.84
CA ALA A 152 1.22 36.13 19.21
C ALA A 152 0.93 35.05 18.16
N ALA A 153 -0.34 34.87 17.80
CA ALA A 153 -0.77 33.96 16.75
C ALA A 153 -0.10 34.28 15.42
N SER A 154 -0.09 35.56 14.99
CA SER A 154 0.57 35.97 13.76
C SER A 154 2.07 35.70 13.78
N SER A 155 2.75 35.90 14.92
CA SER A 155 4.18 35.61 15.07
C SER A 155 4.45 34.12 15.00
N ILE A 156 3.64 33.29 15.68
CA ILE A 156 3.72 31.83 15.60
C ILE A 156 3.52 31.35 14.17
N MET A 157 2.48 31.83 13.48
CA MET A 157 2.20 31.41 12.10
C MET A 157 3.28 31.84 11.12
N LYS A 158 3.86 33.03 11.32
CA LYS A 158 4.99 33.50 10.52
C LYS A 158 6.24 32.66 10.76
N SER A 159 6.53 32.30 12.00
CA SER A 159 7.65 31.44 12.37
C SER A 159 7.45 30.00 11.88
N ALA A 160 6.23 29.48 11.97
CA ALA A 160 5.89 28.13 11.51
C ALA A 160 6.18 27.92 10.01
N ASN A 161 6.12 29.01 9.22
CA ASN A 161 6.37 29.04 7.78
C ASN A 161 5.67 27.91 7.02
N LEU A 162 4.45 27.57 7.43
CA LEU A 162 3.71 26.45 6.86
C LEU A 162 3.26 26.80 5.42
N PRO A 163 3.53 25.94 4.43
CA PRO A 163 3.07 26.16 3.07
C PRO A 163 1.54 26.09 2.97
N ASP A 164 0.96 26.65 1.89
CA ASP A 164 -0.49 26.52 1.62
C ASP A 164 -0.90 25.08 1.29
N SER A 165 0.03 24.31 0.75
CA SER A 165 -0.11 22.89 0.45
C SER A 165 1.21 22.17 0.62
N ILE A 166 1.16 20.94 1.10
CA ILE A 166 2.30 20.03 1.14
C ILE A 166 2.19 19.11 -0.07
N ASN A 167 3.22 19.09 -0.92
CA ASN A 167 3.39 18.06 -1.93
C ASN A 167 4.11 16.86 -1.27
N ILE A 168 3.47 15.69 -1.27
CA ILE A 168 4.04 14.48 -0.65
C ILE A 168 5.36 14.09 -1.30
N VAL A 169 5.52 14.31 -2.61
CA VAL A 169 6.75 13.98 -3.34
C VAL A 169 7.94 14.80 -2.83
N THR A 170 7.71 16.08 -2.54
CA THR A 170 8.77 16.96 -2.01
C THR A 170 9.13 16.60 -0.56
N VAL A 171 8.16 16.15 0.25
CA VAL A 171 8.42 15.75 1.65
C VAL A 171 9.21 14.44 1.73
N LEU A 172 8.99 13.52 0.79
CA LEU A 172 9.70 12.25 0.76
C LEU A 172 11.14 12.37 0.22
N ASP A 173 11.57 13.57 -0.19
CA ASP A 173 12.86 13.83 -0.84
C ASP A 173 13.13 12.91 -2.03
N VAL A 174 12.06 12.59 -2.79
CA VAL A 174 12.16 11.76 -3.98
C VAL A 174 12.15 12.68 -5.20
N SER A 175 13.03 12.41 -6.17
CA SER A 175 12.99 13.09 -7.47
C SER A 175 11.59 12.98 -8.07
N GLU A 176 10.94 14.13 -8.30
CA GLU A 176 9.59 14.18 -8.86
C GLU A 176 9.49 13.42 -10.18
N LYS A 177 10.48 13.58 -11.06
CA LYS A 177 10.58 12.84 -12.31
C LYS A 177 10.70 11.33 -12.08
N GLY A 178 11.51 10.90 -11.12
CA GLY A 178 11.70 9.50 -10.77
C GLY A 178 10.42 8.88 -10.22
N PHE A 179 9.75 9.59 -9.31
CA PHE A 179 8.48 9.16 -8.72
C PHE A 179 7.38 9.07 -9.79
N LEU A 180 7.19 10.12 -10.60
CA LEU A 180 6.20 10.12 -11.68
C LEU A 180 6.48 9.03 -12.72
N TYR A 181 7.75 8.76 -13.04
CA TYR A 181 8.13 7.67 -13.92
C TYR A 181 7.68 6.31 -13.37
N VAL A 182 7.89 6.05 -12.07
CA VAL A 182 7.48 4.81 -11.42
C VAL A 182 5.96 4.68 -11.40
N VAL A 183 5.24 5.71 -10.97
CA VAL A 183 3.76 5.67 -10.89
C VAL A 183 3.14 5.54 -12.29
N ASN A 184 3.66 6.24 -13.29
CA ASN A 184 3.20 6.11 -14.68
C ASN A 184 3.48 4.73 -15.27
N SER A 185 4.64 4.14 -14.96
CA SER A 185 4.95 2.77 -15.34
C SER A 185 3.93 1.82 -14.73
N LEU A 186 3.65 1.94 -13.43
CA LEU A 186 2.62 1.14 -12.77
C LEU A 186 1.23 1.32 -13.41
N LYS A 187 0.84 2.55 -13.75
CA LYS A 187 -0.43 2.86 -14.45
C LYS A 187 -0.52 2.13 -15.80
N GLN A 188 0.52 2.25 -16.63
CA GLN A 188 0.57 1.60 -17.94
C GLN A 188 0.51 0.09 -17.81
N TYR A 189 1.34 -0.49 -16.92
CA TYR A 189 1.40 -1.93 -16.72
C TYR A 189 0.11 -2.50 -16.13
N TYR A 190 -0.53 -1.81 -15.19
CA TYR A 190 -1.75 -2.28 -14.54
C TYR A 190 -2.89 -2.50 -15.55
N SER A 191 -3.05 -1.61 -16.53
CA SER A 191 -4.09 -1.73 -17.56
C SER A 191 -4.05 -3.07 -18.32
N VAL A 192 -2.84 -3.55 -18.64
CA VAL A 192 -2.63 -4.81 -19.35
C VAL A 192 -2.65 -5.99 -18.37
N ILE A 193 -1.94 -5.85 -17.25
CA ILE A 193 -1.73 -6.91 -16.27
C ILE A 193 -3.03 -7.28 -15.54
N LYS A 194 -3.99 -6.37 -15.40
CA LYS A 194 -5.26 -6.64 -14.72
C LYS A 194 -6.08 -7.75 -15.37
N PHE A 195 -6.06 -7.88 -16.70
CA PHE A 195 -6.94 -8.83 -17.41
C PHE A 195 -6.19 -9.90 -18.20
N ALA A 196 -5.05 -9.54 -18.83
CA ALA A 196 -4.35 -10.45 -19.73
C ALA A 196 -3.94 -11.79 -19.10
N PRO A 197 -3.43 -11.86 -17.85
CA PRO A 197 -3.05 -13.12 -17.23
C PRO A 197 -4.22 -14.06 -16.98
N TYR A 198 -5.38 -13.52 -16.58
CA TYR A 198 -6.57 -14.32 -16.35
C TYR A 198 -7.11 -14.88 -17.66
N LEU A 199 -7.16 -14.06 -18.72
CA LEU A 199 -7.58 -14.52 -20.05
C LEU A 199 -6.64 -15.58 -20.61
N LEU A 200 -5.32 -15.38 -20.47
CA LEU A 200 -4.31 -16.36 -20.88
C LEU A 200 -4.44 -17.66 -20.08
N LEU A 201 -4.65 -17.58 -18.76
CA LEU A 201 -4.85 -18.75 -17.91
C LEU A 201 -6.09 -19.54 -18.35
N VAL A 202 -7.23 -18.88 -18.59
CA VAL A 202 -8.46 -19.54 -19.09
C VAL A 202 -8.20 -20.23 -20.42
N LEU A 203 -7.56 -19.54 -21.38
CA LEU A 203 -7.24 -20.10 -22.69
C LEU A 203 -6.32 -21.33 -22.58
N LEU A 204 -5.27 -21.26 -21.76
CA LEU A 204 -4.34 -22.37 -21.54
C LEU A 204 -5.02 -23.55 -20.83
N VAL A 205 -5.91 -23.29 -19.87
CA VAL A 205 -6.71 -24.31 -19.20
C VAL A 205 -7.62 -25.03 -20.20
N SER A 206 -8.34 -24.29 -21.04
CA SER A 206 -9.19 -24.87 -22.09
C SER A 206 -8.38 -25.73 -23.07
N LEU A 207 -7.22 -25.23 -23.50
CA LEU A 207 -6.31 -25.95 -24.40
C LEU A 207 -5.75 -27.22 -23.75
N LEU A 208 -5.37 -27.18 -22.48
CA LEU A 208 -4.87 -28.34 -21.75
C LEU A 208 -5.94 -29.42 -21.58
N ILE A 209 -7.20 -29.03 -21.31
CA ILE A 209 -8.32 -29.96 -21.21
C ILE A 209 -8.57 -30.63 -22.57
N PHE A 210 -8.52 -29.87 -23.67
CA PHE A 210 -8.74 -30.39 -25.02
C PHE A 210 -7.63 -31.35 -25.48
N ILE A 211 -6.36 -30.99 -25.23
CA ILE A 211 -5.20 -31.81 -25.60
C ILE A 211 -5.11 -33.08 -24.74
N GLY A 212 -5.33 -32.95 -23.43
CA GLY A 212 -5.08 -34.04 -22.49
C GLY A 212 -6.01 -35.25 -22.72
N ARG A 213 -7.29 -35.02 -23.03
CA ARG A 213 -8.35 -36.05 -23.10
C ARG A 213 -8.44 -36.92 -21.83
N ASN A 214 -9.53 -37.66 -21.63
CA ASN A 214 -9.69 -38.74 -20.64
C ASN A 214 -9.23 -38.43 -19.19
N GLY A 215 -9.35 -37.17 -18.74
CA GLY A 215 -8.93 -36.74 -17.40
C GLY A 215 -7.45 -36.41 -17.24
N LEU A 216 -6.59 -36.71 -18.23
CA LEU A 216 -5.15 -36.40 -18.17
C LEU A 216 -4.90 -34.89 -18.08
N GLY A 217 -5.64 -34.08 -18.85
CA GLY A 217 -5.55 -32.62 -18.80
C GLY A 217 -5.89 -32.04 -17.42
N ILE A 218 -6.93 -32.57 -16.77
CA ILE A 218 -7.35 -32.15 -15.41
C ILE A 218 -6.28 -32.53 -14.38
N LYS A 219 -5.70 -33.74 -14.50
CA LYS A 219 -4.61 -34.18 -13.62
C LYS A 219 -3.41 -33.25 -13.71
N TRP A 220 -2.95 -32.94 -14.92
CA TRP A 220 -1.81 -32.04 -15.13
C TRP A 220 -2.11 -30.60 -14.76
N LEU A 221 -3.35 -30.14 -14.93
CA LEU A 221 -3.78 -28.83 -14.44
C LEU A 221 -3.63 -28.74 -12.93
N GLY A 222 -4.13 -29.75 -12.20
CA GLY A 222 -3.98 -29.81 -10.74
C GLY A 222 -2.52 -29.81 -10.30
N TYR A 223 -1.68 -30.57 -11.00
CA TYR A 223 -0.23 -30.60 -10.76
C TYR A 223 0.43 -29.23 -11.01
N SER A 224 0.02 -28.51 -12.07
CA SER A 224 0.54 -27.19 -12.40
C SER A 224 0.20 -26.17 -11.30
N PHE A 225 -1.04 -26.16 -10.80
CA PHE A 225 -1.43 -25.29 -9.69
C PHE A 225 -0.66 -25.60 -8.41
N LEU A 226 -0.48 -26.89 -8.07
CA LEU A 226 0.32 -27.30 -6.92
C LEU A 226 1.77 -26.81 -7.00
N ILE A 227 2.43 -27.02 -8.13
CA ILE A 227 3.81 -26.55 -8.34
C ILE A 227 3.86 -25.02 -8.26
N SER A 228 2.93 -24.32 -8.93
CA SER A 228 2.91 -22.86 -8.92
C SER A 228 2.73 -22.30 -7.51
N ALA A 229 1.88 -22.90 -6.68
CA ALA A 229 1.68 -22.52 -5.30
C ALA A 229 2.95 -22.70 -4.46
N CYS A 230 3.62 -23.85 -4.61
CA CYS A 230 4.88 -24.13 -3.92
C CYS A 230 5.99 -23.14 -4.33
N LEU A 231 6.18 -22.94 -5.65
CA LEU A 231 7.17 -22.00 -6.17
C LEU A 231 6.87 -20.56 -5.76
N THR A 232 5.61 -20.16 -5.70
CA THR A 232 5.23 -18.82 -5.23
C THR A 232 5.59 -18.63 -3.76
N VAL A 233 5.32 -19.62 -2.89
CA VAL A 233 5.69 -19.55 -1.47
C VAL A 233 7.21 -19.45 -1.28
N ILE A 234 7.98 -20.25 -2.03
CA ILE A 234 9.45 -20.19 -2.02
C ILE A 234 9.93 -18.82 -2.53
N GLY A 235 9.40 -18.35 -3.66
CA GLY A 235 9.75 -17.06 -4.26
C GLY A 235 9.46 -15.89 -3.33
N VAL A 236 8.31 -15.90 -2.64
CA VAL A 236 7.94 -14.90 -1.64
C VAL A 236 8.88 -14.95 -0.42
N PHE A 237 9.29 -16.13 0.02
CA PHE A 237 10.28 -16.26 1.10
C PHE A 237 11.61 -15.63 0.73
N ILE A 238 12.13 -15.93 -0.48
CA ILE A 238 13.37 -15.35 -1.00
C ILE A 238 13.23 -13.83 -1.16
N ALA A 239 12.13 -13.37 -1.77
CA ALA A 239 11.85 -11.95 -1.96
C ALA A 239 11.75 -11.20 -0.62
N SER A 240 11.22 -11.83 0.42
CA SER A 240 11.17 -11.24 1.77
C SER A 240 12.57 -10.89 2.29
N ILE A 241 13.55 -11.78 2.11
CA ILE A 241 14.93 -11.56 2.58
C ILE A 241 15.56 -10.38 1.84
N TYR A 242 15.39 -10.32 0.51
CA TYR A 242 15.88 -9.19 -0.29
C TYR A 242 15.20 -7.88 0.08
N LEU A 243 13.88 -7.90 0.32
CA LEU A 243 13.13 -6.74 0.77
C LEU A 243 13.62 -6.29 2.15
N ASP A 244 13.84 -7.19 3.09
CA ASP A 244 14.34 -6.83 4.42
C ASP A 244 15.70 -6.13 4.36
N ASN A 245 16.62 -6.65 3.56
CA ASN A 245 17.92 -6.01 3.32
C ASN A 245 17.74 -4.63 2.65
N PHE A 246 16.89 -4.54 1.63
CA PHE A 246 16.62 -3.28 0.95
C PHE A 246 16.01 -2.22 1.89
N LEU A 247 15.04 -2.60 2.72
CA LEU A 247 14.41 -1.71 3.70
C LEU A 247 15.41 -1.28 4.77
N ALA A 248 16.25 -2.20 5.24
CA ALA A 248 17.33 -1.88 6.18
C ALA A 248 18.34 -0.91 5.56
N ASP A 249 18.77 -1.11 4.32
CA ASP A 249 19.82 -0.30 3.70
C ASP A 249 19.36 1.09 3.25
N ASN A 250 18.09 1.24 2.88
CA ASN A 250 17.57 2.46 2.25
C ASN A 250 16.60 3.25 3.13
N ILE A 251 15.80 2.59 3.97
CA ILE A 251 14.77 3.25 4.77
C ILE A 251 15.23 3.52 6.21
N SER A 252 16.04 2.64 6.80
CA SER A 252 16.50 2.83 8.19
C SER A 252 17.37 4.07 8.39
N LYS A 253 17.94 4.61 7.31
CA LYS A 253 18.83 5.78 7.32
C LYS A 253 18.08 7.13 7.29
N GLN A 254 16.76 7.13 7.12
CA GLN A 254 15.96 8.36 7.07
C GLN A 254 15.57 8.85 8.47
N SER A 255 16.53 9.37 9.24
CA SER A 255 16.32 9.91 10.60
C SER A 255 15.29 11.03 10.64
N ASP A 256 15.25 11.87 9.60
CA ASP A 256 14.41 13.07 9.55
C ASP A 256 12.94 12.72 9.31
N LEU A 257 12.70 11.58 8.65
CA LEU A 257 11.38 11.03 8.49
C LEU A 257 10.89 10.39 9.80
N LEU A 258 11.78 9.79 10.60
CA LEU A 258 11.44 9.29 11.93
C LEU A 258 11.05 10.42 12.89
N THR A 259 11.80 11.53 12.88
CA THR A 259 11.47 12.70 13.72
C THR A 259 10.13 13.29 13.31
N THR A 260 9.88 13.41 12.01
CA THR A 260 8.63 13.97 11.47
C THR A 260 7.42 13.06 11.66
N ILE A 261 7.59 11.75 11.46
CA ILE A 261 6.49 10.78 11.48
C ILE A 261 6.24 10.22 12.90
N GLY A 262 7.16 10.42 13.84
CA GLY A 262 7.06 9.85 15.19
C GLY A 262 7.09 8.31 15.23
N THR A 263 7.19 7.66 14.06
CA THR A 263 7.24 6.21 13.89
C THR A 263 8.36 5.86 12.93
N ASN A 264 9.10 4.80 13.24
CA ASN A 264 10.20 4.35 12.39
C ASN A 264 9.69 3.92 11.00
N PRO A 265 10.11 4.58 9.91
CA PRO A 265 9.66 4.25 8.55
C PRO A 265 9.93 2.79 8.16
N TYR A 266 10.97 2.18 8.74
CA TYR A 266 11.26 0.76 8.58
C TYR A 266 10.13 -0.14 9.13
N ILE A 267 9.52 0.24 10.25
CA ILE A 267 8.39 -0.51 10.84
C ILE A 267 7.20 -0.45 9.89
N LEU A 268 6.86 0.74 9.38
CA LEU A 268 5.74 0.91 8.45
C LEU A 268 5.94 0.11 7.16
N ALA A 269 7.14 0.19 6.57
CA ALA A 269 7.46 -0.57 5.37
C ALA A 269 7.46 -2.09 5.62
N SER A 270 7.93 -2.54 6.79
CA SER A 270 7.88 -3.94 7.20
C SER A 270 6.44 -4.44 7.38
N ILE A 271 5.53 -3.61 7.91
CA ILE A 271 4.09 -3.92 8.01
C ILE A 271 3.49 -4.13 6.61
N ILE A 272 3.78 -3.23 5.67
CA ILE A 272 3.32 -3.33 4.27
C ILE A 272 3.86 -4.60 3.62
N LYS A 273 5.17 -4.84 3.72
CA LYS A 273 5.85 -6.03 3.22
C LYS A 273 5.22 -7.31 3.77
N ASN A 274 5.07 -7.41 5.09
CA ASN A 274 4.50 -8.59 5.75
C ASN A 274 3.05 -8.84 5.34
N SER A 275 2.26 -7.77 5.21
CA SER A 275 0.87 -7.86 4.77
C SER A 275 0.76 -8.42 3.35
N LEU A 276 1.58 -7.92 2.42
CA LEU A 276 1.66 -8.42 1.05
C LEU A 276 2.08 -9.90 1.01
N ILE A 277 3.13 -10.26 1.77
CA ILE A 277 3.63 -11.64 1.87
C ILE A 277 2.53 -12.59 2.38
N ILE A 278 1.81 -12.19 3.43
CA ILE A 278 0.71 -12.98 4.01
C ILE A 278 -0.42 -13.16 3.00
N ALA A 279 -0.79 -12.09 2.29
CA ALA A 279 -1.83 -12.13 1.27
C ALA A 279 -1.46 -13.11 0.13
N ILE A 280 -0.25 -13.00 -0.42
CA ILE A 280 0.22 -13.91 -1.46
C ILE A 280 0.25 -15.36 -0.95
N LYS A 281 0.81 -15.62 0.25
CA LYS A 281 0.83 -16.96 0.84
C LYS A 281 -0.58 -17.56 1.00
N LYS A 282 -1.56 -16.77 1.43
CA LYS A 282 -2.97 -17.21 1.55
C LYS A 282 -3.55 -17.61 0.19
N ILE A 283 -3.31 -16.81 -0.85
CA ILE A 283 -3.76 -17.07 -2.21
C ILE A 283 -3.05 -18.31 -2.80
N SER A 284 -1.74 -18.45 -2.59
CA SER A 284 -0.98 -19.64 -2.98
C SER A 284 -1.50 -20.90 -2.29
N PHE A 285 -1.82 -20.82 -1.00
CA PHE A 285 -2.37 -21.95 -0.26
C PHE A 285 -3.71 -22.41 -0.85
N ILE A 286 -4.63 -21.48 -1.09
CA ILE A 286 -5.93 -21.78 -1.73
C ILE A 286 -5.71 -22.40 -3.12
N SER A 287 -4.79 -21.84 -3.91
CA SER A 287 -4.44 -22.37 -5.23
C SER A 287 -3.87 -23.79 -5.16
N GLY A 288 -3.05 -24.06 -4.15
CA GLY A 288 -2.51 -25.40 -3.87
C GLY A 288 -3.61 -26.41 -3.51
N VAL A 289 -4.57 -26.02 -2.67
CA VAL A 289 -5.73 -26.86 -2.32
C VAL A 289 -6.58 -27.17 -3.56
N ILE A 290 -6.88 -26.17 -4.39
CA ILE A 290 -7.59 -26.35 -5.67
C ILE A 290 -6.80 -27.32 -6.56
N GLY A 291 -5.48 -27.12 -6.67
CA GLY A 291 -4.59 -27.99 -7.42
C GLY A 291 -4.63 -29.46 -6.96
N ALA A 292 -4.62 -29.70 -5.64
CA ALA A 292 -4.74 -31.04 -5.06
C ALA A 292 -6.07 -31.71 -5.42
N ILE A 293 -7.19 -30.98 -5.28
CA ILE A 293 -8.52 -31.49 -5.61
C ILE A 293 -8.60 -31.85 -7.11
N LEU A 294 -8.14 -30.96 -7.99
CA LEU A 294 -8.12 -31.20 -9.43
C LEU A 294 -7.22 -32.40 -9.80
N PHE A 295 -6.06 -32.53 -9.16
CA PHE A 295 -5.16 -33.66 -9.38
C PHE A 295 -5.83 -34.99 -9.03
N LEU A 296 -6.44 -35.09 -7.84
CA LEU A 296 -7.13 -36.30 -7.40
C LEU A 296 -8.31 -36.63 -8.31
N TRP A 297 -9.09 -35.62 -8.72
CA TRP A 297 -10.22 -35.83 -9.63
C TRP A 297 -9.78 -36.28 -11.01
N GLY A 298 -8.73 -35.65 -11.56
CA GLY A 298 -8.12 -36.04 -12.82
C GLY A 298 -7.58 -37.47 -12.79
N LYS A 299 -6.92 -37.86 -11.70
CA LYS A 299 -6.45 -39.23 -11.48
C LYS A 299 -7.62 -40.23 -11.48
N PHE A 300 -8.67 -39.97 -10.71
CA PHE A 300 -9.84 -40.86 -10.64
C PHE A 300 -10.52 -41.05 -12.01
N ARG A 301 -10.65 -39.98 -12.81
CA ARG A 301 -11.21 -40.07 -14.17
C ARG A 301 -10.33 -40.88 -15.11
N LEU A 302 -9.01 -40.70 -15.03
CA LEU A 302 -8.05 -41.47 -15.82
C LEU A 302 -8.13 -42.96 -15.49
N ASP A 303 -8.16 -43.31 -14.20
CA ASP A 303 -8.25 -44.70 -13.73
C ASP A 303 -9.58 -45.35 -14.14
N LYS A 304 -10.70 -44.60 -14.14
CA LYS A 304 -12.00 -45.08 -14.65
C LYS A 304 -11.95 -45.35 -16.15
N TYR A 305 -11.34 -44.46 -16.92
CA TYR A 305 -11.20 -44.62 -18.37
C TYR A 305 -10.36 -45.86 -18.74
N GLN A 306 -9.24 -46.07 -18.03
CA GLN A 306 -8.38 -47.25 -18.24
C GLN A 306 -9.10 -48.56 -17.91
N ARG A 307 -9.90 -48.60 -16.83
CA ARG A 307 -10.70 -49.78 -16.49
C ARG A 307 -11.73 -50.11 -17.57
N ASN A 308 -12.43 -49.10 -18.09
CA ASN A 308 -13.44 -49.31 -19.14
C ASN A 308 -12.84 -49.85 -20.45
N LEU A 309 -11.62 -49.42 -20.80
CA LEU A 309 -10.89 -49.94 -21.95
C LEU A 309 -10.56 -51.44 -21.79
N LEU A 310 -10.01 -51.82 -20.63
CA LEU A 310 -9.68 -53.22 -20.34
C LEU A 310 -10.91 -54.13 -20.37
N THR A 311 -12.07 -53.65 -19.90
CA THR A 311 -13.32 -54.42 -19.95
C THR A 311 -13.93 -54.53 -21.34
N SER A 312 -13.59 -53.65 -22.28
CA SER A 312 -14.11 -53.72 -23.66
C SER A 312 -13.32 -54.66 -24.58
N GLU A 313 -12.16 -55.13 -24.13
CA GLU A 313 -11.31 -56.07 -24.86
C GLU A 313 -11.58 -57.54 -24.49
N ILE A 314 -12.45 -57.78 -23.50
CA ILE A 314 -12.91 -59.11 -23.05
C ILE A 314 -14.30 -59.38 -23.64
#